data_AF-A0A380K7G2-F1
#
_entry.id   AF-A0A380K7G2-F1
#
_cell.length_a   1.000
_cell.length_b   1.000
_cell.length_c   1.000
_cell.angle_alpha   90.00
_cell.angle_beta   90.00
_cell.angle_gamma   90.00
#
_symmetry.space_group_name_H-M   'P 1'
#
loop_
_entity.id
_entity.type
_entity.pdbx_description
1 polymer ?
#
loop_
_entity_poly.entity_id
_entity_poly.type
_entity_poly.pdbx_seq_one_letter_code
_entity_poly.pdbx_strand_id
1 'polypeptide(L)'
;MDSLRVRKTDKIDAKKLAISQFTLNRKSSYVQEETYQNLRDLSRFYQNLTEDIVRMKNRLHKVLQVTFPELEQVLSKPTGEQYWNLIITFPIKELVFELSEAELLKAIRKSTSKRISEKRLTSLADKLLVLANQSYPAVKKTSPILEEVRYYAKELLRLDERRQVILEQMVSLAQPLPEYEILLSIPGIAETIATSIIGKLGDIRRFQSTNQINAFIGIDLRHYEAGNYLAQEHITKRGNPYARLELNFATHYS
;
A
#
# COMPACT_ATOMS: atom_id res chain seq x y z
N MET A 1 -46.11 -0.43 20.03
CA MET A 1 -46.73 -1.69 19.58
C MET A 1 -47.19 -1.44 18.15
N ASP A 2 -46.77 -2.11 17.08
CA ASP A 2 -45.98 -3.31 16.95
C ASP A 2 -45.32 -3.35 15.57
N SER A 3 -44.19 -4.06 15.56
CA SER A 3 -43.47 -4.67 14.44
C SER A 3 -44.01 -4.49 13.03
N LEU A 4 -43.19 -3.93 12.13
CA LEU A 4 -42.91 -4.53 10.82
C LEU A 4 -41.49 -4.14 10.37
N ARG A 5 -40.53 -5.03 10.65
CA ARG A 5 -39.20 -5.03 10.03
C ARG A 5 -39.39 -4.95 8.51
N VAL A 6 -38.95 -3.86 7.88
CA VAL A 6 -38.76 -3.84 6.43
C VAL A 6 -37.56 -4.74 6.13
N ARG A 7 -37.85 -5.99 5.78
CA ARG A 7 -36.86 -6.96 5.30
C ARG A 7 -36.23 -6.42 4.02
N LYS A 8 -35.10 -5.73 4.16
CA LYS A 8 -34.20 -5.40 3.06
C LYS A 8 -33.75 -6.72 2.44
N THR A 9 -34.28 -7.03 1.27
CA THR A 9 -33.98 -8.25 0.53
C THR A 9 -33.59 -7.85 -0.88
N ASP A 10 -32.48 -8.40 -1.38
CA ASP A 10 -31.87 -8.07 -2.67
C ASP A 10 -32.86 -8.16 -3.84
N LYS A 11 -33.90 -8.99 -3.73
CA LYS A 11 -34.98 -9.08 -4.73
C LYS A 11 -35.83 -7.80 -4.86
N ILE A 12 -36.08 -7.09 -3.76
CA ILE A 12 -36.86 -5.83 -3.78
C ILE A 12 -36.00 -4.68 -4.31
N ASP A 13 -34.71 -4.65 -3.95
CA ASP A 13 -33.77 -3.64 -4.44
C ASP A 13 -33.45 -3.86 -5.93
N ALA A 14 -33.29 -5.10 -6.39
CA ALA A 14 -33.14 -5.45 -7.81
C ALA A 14 -34.37 -5.06 -8.64
N LYS A 15 -35.58 -5.28 -8.11
CA LYS A 15 -36.84 -4.89 -8.78
C LYS A 15 -36.97 -3.36 -8.86
N LYS A 16 -36.62 -2.63 -7.81
CA LYS A 16 -36.61 -1.14 -7.82
C LYS A 16 -35.56 -0.58 -8.78
N LEU A 17 -34.39 -1.21 -8.86
CA LEU A 17 -33.34 -0.86 -9.83
C LEU A 17 -33.80 -1.12 -11.27
N ALA A 18 -34.41 -2.27 -11.54
CA ALA A 18 -34.94 -2.63 -12.86
C ALA A 18 -36.09 -1.71 -13.32
N ILE A 19 -37.00 -1.35 -12.41
CA ILE A 19 -38.08 -0.39 -12.72
C ILE A 19 -37.51 1.02 -12.98
N SER A 20 -36.48 1.43 -12.23
CA SER A 20 -35.82 2.73 -12.44
C SER A 20 -35.02 2.82 -13.76
N GLN A 21 -34.61 1.68 -14.32
CA GLN A 21 -33.92 1.60 -15.61
C GLN A 21 -34.88 1.91 -16.78
N PHE A 22 -36.17 1.56 -16.64
CA PHE A 22 -37.19 1.79 -17.67
C PHE A 22 -37.80 3.21 -17.64
N THR A 23 -37.81 3.88 -16.48
CA THR A 23 -38.40 5.23 -16.32
C THR A 23 -37.40 6.37 -16.50
N LEU A 24 -36.11 6.11 -16.31
CA LEU A 24 -35.06 7.10 -16.51
C LEU A 24 -34.36 6.79 -17.83
N ASN A 25 -34.43 7.71 -18.79
CA ASN A 25 -33.49 7.78 -19.92
C ASN A 25 -32.09 8.02 -19.33
N ARG A 26 -31.48 6.97 -18.78
CA ARG A 26 -30.11 7.01 -18.29
C ARG A 26 -29.25 7.30 -19.51
N LYS A 27 -28.53 8.43 -19.48
CA LYS A 27 -27.49 8.70 -20.47
C LYS A 27 -26.66 7.44 -20.65
N SER A 28 -26.36 7.06 -21.90
CA SER A 28 -25.51 5.93 -22.23
C SER A 28 -24.34 5.88 -21.24
N SER A 29 -24.12 4.75 -20.58
CA SER A 29 -22.95 4.59 -19.72
C SER A 29 -21.73 4.94 -20.56
N TYR A 30 -20.99 5.97 -20.17
CA TYR A 30 -19.75 6.35 -20.84
C TYR A 30 -18.83 5.13 -20.84
N VAL A 31 -18.56 4.59 -22.02
CA VAL A 31 -17.64 3.47 -22.21
C VAL A 31 -16.25 4.08 -22.20
N GLN A 32 -15.49 3.81 -21.14
CA GLN A 32 -14.10 4.21 -21.06
C GLN A 32 -13.28 3.49 -22.12
N GLU A 33 -12.29 4.18 -22.69
CA GLU A 33 -11.29 3.51 -23.52
C GLU A 33 -10.57 2.42 -22.72
N GLU A 34 -10.17 1.36 -23.42
CA GLU A 34 -9.56 0.18 -22.82
C GLU A 34 -8.34 0.52 -21.95
N THR A 35 -7.53 1.50 -22.36
CA THR A 35 -6.36 1.99 -21.61
C THR A 35 -6.71 2.45 -20.20
N TYR A 36 -7.79 3.25 -20.04
CA TYR A 36 -8.22 3.72 -18.73
C TYR A 36 -8.82 2.60 -17.88
N GLN A 37 -9.51 1.64 -18.51
CA GLN A 37 -10.05 0.48 -17.80
C GLN A 37 -8.92 -0.44 -17.29
N ASN A 38 -7.93 -0.73 -18.12
CA ASN A 38 -6.75 -1.52 -17.74
C ASN A 38 -5.95 -0.82 -16.64
N LEU A 39 -5.74 0.50 -16.75
CA LEU A 39 -5.04 1.27 -15.71
C LEU A 39 -5.81 1.26 -14.38
N ARG A 40 -7.15 1.30 -14.42
CA ARG A 40 -8.01 1.17 -13.24
C ARG A 40 -7.86 -0.18 -12.55
N ASP A 41 -7.84 -1.25 -13.33
CA ASP A 41 -7.74 -2.60 -12.78
C ASP A 41 -6.33 -2.88 -12.23
N LEU A 42 -5.28 -2.36 -12.88
CA LEU A 42 -3.92 -2.38 -12.34
C LEU A 42 -3.78 -1.54 -11.07
N SER A 43 -4.38 -0.34 -11.01
CA SER A 43 -4.37 0.50 -9.80
C SER A 43 -5.03 -0.20 -8.61
N ARG A 44 -6.16 -0.87 -8.83
CA ARG A 44 -6.81 -1.70 -7.80
C ARG A 44 -5.90 -2.85 -7.36
N PHE A 45 -5.24 -3.51 -8.31
CA PHE A 45 -4.34 -4.60 -7.97
C PHE A 45 -3.12 -4.12 -7.18
N TYR A 46 -2.53 -2.98 -7.55
CA TYR A 46 -1.47 -2.31 -6.80
C TYR A 46 -1.89 -2.00 -5.36
N GLN A 47 -3.12 -1.51 -5.15
CA GLN A 47 -3.67 -1.26 -3.82
C GLN A 47 -3.84 -2.55 -3.01
N ASN A 48 -4.39 -3.61 -3.62
CA ASN A 48 -4.51 -4.92 -2.97
C ASN A 48 -3.14 -5.45 -2.51
N LEU A 49 -2.12 -5.38 -3.38
CA LEU A 49 -0.75 -5.77 -3.04
C LEU A 49 -0.18 -4.92 -1.91
N THR A 50 -0.48 -3.62 -1.89
CA THR A 50 -0.06 -2.72 -0.81
C THR A 50 -0.70 -3.10 0.53
N GLU A 51 -2.00 -3.42 0.54
CA GLU A 51 -2.68 -3.93 1.73
C GLU A 51 -2.12 -5.28 2.19
N ASP A 52 -1.83 -6.19 1.25
CA ASP A 52 -1.22 -7.49 1.54
C ASP A 52 0.17 -7.34 2.16
N ILE A 53 1.00 -6.42 1.64
CA ILE A 53 2.29 -6.06 2.24
C ILE A 53 2.11 -5.57 3.67
N VAL A 54 1.16 -4.65 3.93
CA VAL A 54 0.90 -4.15 5.30
C VAL A 54 0.50 -5.29 6.23
N ARG A 55 -0.43 -6.15 5.80
CA ARG A 55 -0.87 -7.31 6.58
C ARG A 55 0.30 -8.27 6.85
N MET A 56 1.14 -8.51 5.85
CA MET A 56 2.28 -9.40 5.97
C MET A 56 3.38 -8.85 6.88
N LYS A 57 3.66 -7.54 6.81
CA LYS A 57 4.58 -6.86 7.73
C LYS A 57 4.12 -6.98 9.17
N ASN A 58 2.83 -6.84 9.44
CA ASN A 58 2.28 -7.00 10.79
C ASN A 58 2.42 -8.44 11.30
N ARG A 59 2.22 -9.44 10.44
CA ARG A 59 2.46 -10.86 10.79
C ARG A 59 3.93 -11.10 11.10
N LEU A 60 4.83 -10.57 10.27
CA LEU A 60 6.27 -10.67 10.49
C LEU A 60 6.71 -10.00 11.80
N HIS A 61 6.24 -8.77 12.05
CA HIS A 61 6.51 -8.06 13.31
C HIS A 61 6.12 -8.91 14.52
N LYS A 62 4.91 -9.50 14.50
CA LYS A 62 4.42 -10.35 15.60
C LYS A 62 5.34 -11.54 15.89
N VAL A 63 5.82 -12.25 14.86
CA VAL A 63 6.73 -13.41 15.07
C VAL A 63 8.16 -12.97 15.40
N LEU A 64 8.59 -11.80 14.95
CA LEU A 64 9.87 -11.21 15.35
C LEU A 64 9.91 -10.89 16.84
N GLN A 65 8.79 -10.45 17.43
CA GLN A 65 8.72 -10.14 18.87
C GLN A 65 9.09 -11.32 19.78
N VAL A 66 8.89 -12.56 19.33
CA VAL A 66 9.23 -13.77 20.11
C VAL A 66 10.55 -14.42 19.70
N THR A 67 11.16 -13.98 18.59
CA THR A 67 12.38 -14.56 18.02
C THR A 67 13.57 -13.62 18.13
N PHE A 68 13.56 -12.48 17.45
CA PHE A 68 14.66 -11.53 17.43
C PHE A 68 14.13 -10.08 17.24
N PRO A 69 13.50 -9.49 18.27
CA PRO A 69 12.85 -8.18 18.16
C PRO A 69 13.82 -7.05 17.84
N GLU A 70 15.06 -7.11 18.33
CA GLU A 70 16.08 -6.08 18.13
C GLU A 70 16.48 -5.94 16.64
N LEU A 71 16.25 -6.99 15.84
CA LEU A 71 16.54 -6.97 14.41
C LEU A 71 15.75 -5.90 13.65
N GLU A 72 14.60 -5.45 14.17
CA GLU A 72 13.82 -4.34 13.57
C GLU A 72 14.61 -3.02 13.53
N GLN A 73 15.62 -2.89 14.39
CA GLN A 73 16.45 -1.69 14.52
C GLN A 73 17.70 -1.74 13.65
N VAL A 74 17.97 -2.85 12.94
CA VAL A 74 19.23 -3.04 12.19
C VAL A 74 19.40 -1.98 11.09
N LEU A 75 18.33 -1.65 10.38
CA LEU A 75 18.29 -0.57 9.38
C LEU A 75 17.45 0.61 9.88
N SER A 76 17.55 1.75 9.20
CA SER A 76 16.76 2.95 9.53
C SER A 76 15.26 2.74 9.34
N LYS A 77 14.86 1.81 8.47
CA LYS A 77 13.47 1.43 8.23
C LYS A 77 13.37 -0.10 8.21
N PRO A 78 12.39 -0.72 8.90
CA PRO A 78 12.16 -2.17 8.88
C PRO A 78 11.40 -2.56 7.60
N THR A 79 11.99 -2.27 6.44
CA THR A 79 11.36 -2.49 5.14
C THR A 79 12.40 -2.58 4.02
N GLY A 80 12.04 -3.29 2.96
CA GLY A 80 12.83 -3.40 1.74
C GLY A 80 13.68 -4.66 1.69
N GLU A 81 14.23 -4.90 0.49
CA GLU A 81 14.98 -6.11 0.12
C GLU A 81 16.04 -6.49 1.16
N GLN A 82 16.92 -5.55 1.51
CA GLN A 82 18.01 -5.80 2.45
C GLN A 82 17.52 -6.26 3.82
N TYR A 83 16.47 -5.61 4.33
CA TYR A 83 15.90 -5.92 5.63
C TYR A 83 15.32 -7.34 5.66
N TRP A 84 14.50 -7.69 4.67
CA TRP A 84 13.86 -9.01 4.63
C TRP A 84 14.87 -10.12 4.36
N ASN A 85 15.90 -9.90 3.55
CA ASN A 85 16.98 -10.87 3.36
C ASN A 85 17.80 -11.10 4.63
N LEU A 86 18.03 -10.05 5.44
CA LEU A 86 18.68 -10.20 6.75
C LEU A 86 17.81 -11.04 7.69
N ILE A 87 16.50 -10.82 7.72
CA ILE A 87 15.56 -11.63 8.52
C ILE A 87 15.54 -13.09 8.06
N ILE A 88 15.53 -13.32 6.75
CA ILE A 88 15.61 -14.69 6.20
C ILE A 88 16.91 -15.33 6.65
N THR A 89 18.03 -14.61 6.64
CA THR A 89 19.33 -15.19 7.01
C THR A 89 19.44 -15.42 8.52
N PHE A 90 18.98 -14.46 9.31
CA PHE A 90 19.14 -14.39 10.77
C PHE A 90 17.79 -14.27 11.50
N PRO A 91 16.88 -15.25 11.41
CA PRO A 91 15.61 -15.21 12.13
C PRO A 91 15.76 -15.31 13.66
N ILE A 92 16.95 -15.67 14.16
CA ILE A 92 17.26 -15.78 15.59
C ILE A 92 18.74 -15.42 15.83
N LYS A 93 19.05 -14.90 17.02
CA LYS A 93 20.39 -14.37 17.36
C LYS A 93 21.52 -15.41 17.25
N GLU A 94 21.25 -16.68 17.55
CA GLU A 94 22.27 -17.74 17.58
C GLU A 94 22.92 -17.91 16.21
N LEU A 95 22.18 -17.69 15.13
CA LEU A 95 22.68 -17.75 13.76
C LEU A 95 23.68 -16.64 13.43
N VAL A 96 23.69 -15.54 14.18
CA VAL A 96 24.70 -14.48 14.04
C VAL A 96 26.02 -14.94 14.65
N PHE A 97 25.97 -15.61 15.80
CA PHE A 97 27.16 -16.06 16.54
C PHE A 97 27.81 -17.32 15.96
N GLU A 98 27.07 -18.11 15.17
CA GLU A 98 27.61 -19.30 14.51
C GLU A 98 28.50 -18.98 13.29
N LEU A 99 28.42 -17.77 12.76
CA LEU A 99 29.22 -17.35 11.61
C LEU A 99 30.54 -16.72 12.05
N SER A 100 31.61 -17.03 11.33
CA SER A 100 32.83 -16.23 11.40
C SER A 100 32.58 -14.80 10.88
N GLU A 101 33.43 -13.85 11.25
CA GLU A 101 33.33 -12.47 10.77
C GLU A 101 33.30 -12.38 9.23
N ALA A 102 34.14 -13.17 8.56
CA ALA A 102 34.19 -13.23 7.10
C ALA A 102 32.88 -13.77 6.48
N GLU A 103 32.25 -14.77 7.12
CA GLU A 103 30.98 -15.34 6.68
C GLU A 103 29.82 -14.37 6.94
N LEU A 104 29.83 -13.66 8.07
CA LEU A 104 28.85 -12.64 8.41
C LEU A 104 28.87 -11.51 7.38
N LEU A 105 30.05 -10.98 7.06
CA LEU A 105 30.21 -9.95 6.03
C LEU A 105 29.74 -10.44 4.65
N LYS A 106 30.01 -11.70 4.30
CA LYS A 106 29.54 -12.33 3.05
C LYS A 106 28.01 -12.46 3.02
N ALA A 107 27.39 -12.85 4.14
CA ALA A 107 25.95 -12.97 4.28
C ALA A 107 25.26 -11.60 4.15
N ILE A 108 25.77 -10.57 4.84
CA ILE A 108 25.24 -9.21 4.74
C ILE A 108 25.43 -8.66 3.32
N ARG A 109 26.56 -8.93 2.65
CA ARG A 109 26.75 -8.51 1.25
C ARG A 109 25.72 -9.15 0.32
N LYS A 110 25.37 -10.43 0.52
CA LYS A 110 24.34 -11.13 -0.25
C LYS A 110 22.92 -10.67 0.05
N SER A 111 22.70 -9.93 1.14
CA SER A 111 21.37 -9.46 1.52
C SER A 111 20.83 -8.36 0.61
N THR A 112 21.64 -7.73 -0.25
CA THR A 112 21.17 -6.69 -1.17
C THR A 112 21.76 -6.86 -2.56
N SER A 113 20.92 -6.62 -3.57
CA SER A 113 21.33 -6.47 -4.97
C SER A 113 22.21 -5.23 -5.22
N LYS A 114 22.18 -4.23 -4.32
CA LYS A 114 22.87 -2.94 -4.50
C LYS A 114 24.32 -2.98 -4.06
N ARG A 115 25.15 -2.13 -4.67
CA ARG A 115 26.54 -1.94 -4.22
C ARG A 115 26.57 -1.37 -2.80
N ILE A 116 27.23 -2.10 -1.90
CA ILE A 116 27.48 -1.67 -0.52
C ILE A 116 28.96 -1.34 -0.33
N SER A 117 29.24 -0.24 0.38
CA SER A 117 30.62 0.14 0.73
C SER A 117 31.13 -0.74 1.87
N GLU A 118 32.44 -1.02 1.91
CA GLU A 118 33.05 -1.82 2.97
C GLU A 118 32.79 -1.22 4.36
N LYS A 119 32.87 0.11 4.51
CA LYS A 119 32.54 0.80 5.77
C LYS A 119 31.11 0.55 6.25
N ARG A 120 30.13 0.52 5.34
CA ARG A 120 28.73 0.25 5.70
C ARG A 120 28.54 -1.23 6.02
N LEU A 121 29.26 -2.11 5.34
CA LEU A 121 29.21 -3.54 5.57
C LEU A 121 29.70 -3.90 6.98
N THR A 122 30.88 -3.38 7.37
CA THR A 122 31.43 -3.58 8.72
C THR A 122 30.53 -2.97 9.79
N SER A 123 30.08 -1.72 9.59
CA SER A 123 29.16 -1.06 10.53
C SER A 123 27.85 -1.84 10.73
N LEU A 124 27.31 -2.47 9.69
CA LEU A 124 26.12 -3.31 9.82
C LEU A 124 26.42 -4.63 10.55
N ALA A 125 27.58 -5.24 10.31
CA ALA A 125 28.01 -6.44 11.03
C ALA A 125 28.17 -6.15 12.52
N ASP A 126 28.87 -5.06 12.88
CA ASP A 126 29.05 -4.63 14.27
C ASP A 126 27.70 -4.37 14.93
N LYS A 127 26.80 -3.65 14.23
CA LYS A 127 25.46 -3.38 14.74
C LYS A 127 24.66 -4.66 14.93
N LEU A 128 24.73 -5.61 14.01
CA LEU A 128 24.02 -6.89 14.11
C LEU A 128 24.55 -7.72 15.29
N LEU A 129 25.86 -7.71 15.55
CA LEU A 129 26.47 -8.35 16.72
C LEU A 129 26.00 -7.69 18.03
N VAL A 130 25.92 -6.37 18.09
CA VAL A 130 25.39 -5.65 19.26
C VAL A 130 23.93 -6.04 19.52
N LEU A 131 23.08 -6.03 18.48
CA LEU A 131 21.68 -6.40 18.60
C LEU A 131 21.51 -7.88 19.01
N ALA A 132 22.33 -8.78 18.45
CA ALA A 132 22.31 -10.20 18.80
C ALA A 132 22.68 -10.42 20.28
N ASN A 133 23.62 -9.65 20.83
CA ASN A 133 23.99 -9.73 22.24
C ASN A 133 22.89 -9.20 23.18
N GLN A 134 22.14 -8.20 22.74
CA GLN A 134 21.03 -7.62 23.51
C GLN A 134 19.76 -8.49 23.47
N SER A 135 19.65 -9.34 22.46
CA SER A 135 18.45 -10.13 22.22
C SER A 135 18.26 -11.28 23.20
N TYR A 136 17.02 -11.48 23.65
CA TYR A 136 16.61 -12.63 24.43
C TYR A 136 15.38 -13.32 23.81
N PRO A 137 15.59 -14.24 22.84
CA PRO A 137 14.51 -14.97 22.19
C PRO A 137 13.63 -15.72 23.19
N ALA A 138 12.32 -15.64 23.02
CA ALA A 138 11.37 -16.45 23.80
C ALA A 138 11.28 -17.90 23.30
N VAL A 139 11.93 -18.20 22.18
CA VAL A 139 11.89 -19.50 21.51
C VAL A 139 13.30 -20.07 21.30
N LYS A 140 13.38 -21.40 21.18
CA LYS A 140 14.62 -22.09 20.85
C LYS A 140 14.87 -22.05 19.34
N LYS A 141 16.12 -22.26 18.94
CA LYS A 141 16.54 -22.42 17.53
C LYS A 141 15.80 -23.55 16.78
N THR A 142 15.23 -24.52 17.47
CA THR A 142 14.43 -25.63 16.88
C THR A 142 12.95 -25.31 16.70
N SER A 143 12.51 -24.10 17.07
CA SER A 143 11.10 -23.71 17.03
C SER A 143 10.58 -23.60 15.58
N PRO A 144 9.38 -24.12 15.28
CA PRO A 144 8.76 -23.95 13.96
C PRO A 144 8.46 -22.49 13.62
N ILE A 145 8.41 -21.59 14.62
CA ILE A 145 8.20 -20.14 14.39
C ILE A 145 9.31 -19.54 13.51
N LEU A 146 10.53 -20.11 13.50
CA LEU A 146 11.58 -19.62 12.61
C LEU A 146 11.24 -19.84 11.13
N GLU A 147 10.50 -20.90 10.81
CA GLU A 147 9.99 -21.11 9.44
C GLU A 147 8.89 -20.10 9.11
N GLU A 148 8.04 -19.72 10.06
CA GLU A 148 7.07 -18.62 9.86
C GLU A 148 7.76 -17.28 9.58
N VAL A 149 8.81 -16.94 10.33
CA VAL A 149 9.63 -15.73 10.11
C VAL A 149 10.19 -15.72 8.68
N ARG A 150 10.82 -16.83 8.25
CA ARG A 150 11.36 -16.97 6.91
C ARG A 150 10.27 -16.89 5.84
N TYR A 151 9.13 -17.53 6.08
CA TYR A 151 7.98 -17.52 5.16
C TYR A 151 7.45 -16.10 4.95
N TYR A 152 7.14 -15.37 6.02
CA TYR A 152 6.61 -14.01 5.90
C TYR A 152 7.61 -13.04 5.25
N ALA A 153 8.91 -13.17 5.54
CA ALA A 153 9.93 -12.34 4.92
C ALA A 153 10.10 -12.64 3.41
N LYS A 154 10.07 -13.91 3.00
CA LYS A 154 10.08 -14.31 1.57
C LYS A 154 8.84 -13.81 0.84
N GLU A 155 7.68 -13.90 1.49
CA GLU A 155 6.43 -13.44 0.90
C GLU A 155 6.41 -11.92 0.74
N LEU A 156 7.02 -11.18 1.66
CA LEU A 156 7.21 -9.72 1.50
C LEU A 156 8.08 -9.35 0.30
N LEU A 157 9.20 -10.07 0.09
CA LEU A 157 10.03 -9.87 -1.12
C LEU A 157 9.20 -10.10 -2.39
N ARG A 158 8.47 -11.22 -2.45
CA ARG A 158 7.62 -11.57 -3.60
C ARG A 158 6.54 -10.53 -3.87
N LEU A 159 5.86 -10.07 -2.82
CA LEU A 159 4.80 -9.06 -2.93
C LEU A 159 5.36 -7.70 -3.36
N ASP A 160 6.52 -7.30 -2.85
CA ASP A 160 7.16 -6.03 -3.19
C ASP A 160 7.64 -6.02 -4.65
N GLU A 161 8.29 -7.09 -5.10
CA GLU A 161 8.67 -7.29 -6.50
C GLU A 161 7.44 -7.25 -7.42
N ARG A 162 6.38 -7.99 -7.05
CA ARG A 162 5.14 -7.99 -7.85
C ARG A 162 4.51 -6.59 -7.91
N ARG A 163 4.50 -5.86 -6.79
CA ARG A 163 3.97 -4.50 -6.73
C ARG A 163 4.77 -3.56 -7.63
N GLN A 164 6.09 -3.69 -7.68
CA GLN A 164 6.96 -2.91 -8.54
C GLN A 164 6.68 -3.20 -10.04
N VAL A 165 6.51 -4.46 -10.42
CA VAL A 165 6.11 -4.84 -11.80
C VAL A 165 4.76 -4.23 -12.19
N ILE A 166 3.78 -4.23 -11.29
CA ILE A 166 2.46 -3.61 -11.56
C ILE A 166 2.60 -2.09 -11.70
N LEU A 167 3.42 -1.44 -10.88
CA LEU A 167 3.69 -0.02 -11.01
C LEU A 167 4.30 0.32 -12.39
N GLU A 168 5.29 -0.46 -12.84
CA GLU A 168 5.91 -0.28 -14.17
C GLU A 168 4.89 -0.43 -15.31
N GLN A 169 3.97 -1.40 -15.20
CA GLN A 169 2.86 -1.54 -16.15
C GLN A 169 1.91 -0.34 -16.12
N MET A 170 1.58 0.17 -14.94
CA MET A 170 0.76 1.37 -14.78
C MET A 170 1.42 2.59 -15.42
N VAL A 171 2.72 2.78 -15.20
CA VAL A 171 3.50 3.88 -15.80
C VAL A 171 3.50 3.75 -17.31
N SER A 172 3.80 2.56 -17.86
CA SER A 172 3.83 2.34 -19.31
C SER A 172 2.49 2.62 -19.99
N LEU A 173 1.36 2.33 -19.34
CA LEU A 173 0.03 2.64 -19.88
C LEU A 173 -0.35 4.10 -19.73
N ALA A 174 0.13 4.78 -18.68
CA ALA A 174 -0.23 6.15 -18.40
C ALA A 174 0.64 7.16 -19.17
N GLN A 175 1.90 6.84 -19.45
CA GLN A 175 2.86 7.75 -20.08
C GLN A 175 2.38 8.38 -21.40
N PRO A 176 1.65 7.67 -22.30
CA PRO A 176 1.13 8.27 -23.54
C PRO A 176 -0.06 9.21 -23.33
N LEU A 177 -0.66 9.24 -22.13
CA LEU A 177 -1.86 10.01 -21.84
C LEU A 177 -1.50 11.46 -21.51
N PRO A 178 -2.26 12.45 -22.01
CA PRO A 178 -1.97 13.86 -21.77
C PRO A 178 -1.97 14.23 -20.28
N GLU A 179 -2.76 13.54 -19.46
CA GLU A 179 -2.86 13.79 -18.03
C GLU A 179 -1.60 13.41 -17.25
N TYR A 180 -0.77 12.51 -17.77
CA TYR A 180 0.41 11.99 -17.06
C TYR A 180 1.47 13.07 -16.82
N GLU A 181 1.90 13.76 -17.87
CA GLU A 181 2.85 14.88 -17.77
C GLU A 181 2.26 16.05 -16.97
N ILE A 182 0.95 16.32 -17.13
CA ILE A 182 0.28 17.37 -16.37
C ILE A 182 0.33 17.07 -14.85
N LEU A 183 0.04 15.82 -14.45
CA LEU A 183 0.08 15.44 -13.04
C LEU A 183 1.50 15.46 -12.48
N LEU A 184 2.49 14.99 -13.24
CA LEU A 184 3.90 15.04 -12.82
C LEU A 184 4.46 16.47 -12.71
N SER A 185 3.90 17.43 -13.45
CA SER A 185 4.31 18.84 -13.33
C SER A 185 3.97 19.47 -11.98
N ILE A 186 3.08 18.85 -11.19
CA ILE A 186 2.69 19.31 -9.86
C ILE A 186 3.76 18.89 -8.83
N PRO A 187 4.40 19.83 -8.11
CA PRO A 187 5.37 19.50 -7.08
C PRO A 187 4.80 18.52 -6.04
N GLY A 188 5.51 17.42 -5.81
CA GLY A 188 5.12 16.38 -4.84
C GLY A 188 4.30 15.22 -5.43
N ILE A 189 3.87 15.29 -6.70
CA ILE A 189 3.22 14.15 -7.36
C ILE A 189 4.27 13.29 -8.06
N ALA A 190 4.52 12.11 -7.49
CA ALA A 190 5.34 11.07 -8.12
C ALA A 190 4.53 10.22 -9.09
N GLU A 191 5.21 9.43 -9.92
CA GLU A 191 4.60 8.53 -10.92
C GLU A 191 3.55 7.59 -10.30
N THR A 192 3.80 7.07 -9.10
CA THR A 192 2.87 6.22 -8.34
C THR A 192 1.53 6.90 -8.08
N ILE A 193 1.57 8.19 -7.72
CA ILE A 193 0.40 9.01 -7.42
C ILE A 193 -0.29 9.40 -8.72
N ALA A 194 0.47 9.87 -9.73
CA ALA A 194 -0.06 10.25 -11.03
C ALA A 194 -0.82 9.08 -11.69
N THR A 195 -0.19 7.92 -11.80
CA THR A 195 -0.79 6.71 -12.38
C THR A 195 -2.00 6.21 -11.60
N SER A 196 -1.98 6.31 -10.27
CA SER A 196 -3.14 5.95 -9.43
C SER A 196 -4.31 6.91 -9.60
N ILE A 197 -4.04 8.22 -9.73
CA ILE A 197 -5.07 9.23 -10.01
C ILE A 197 -5.72 8.94 -11.36
N ILE A 198 -4.93 8.73 -12.42
CA ILE A 198 -5.46 8.43 -13.76
C ILE A 198 -6.24 7.11 -13.75
N GLY A 199 -5.72 6.06 -13.09
CA GLY A 199 -6.43 4.78 -12.97
C GLY A 199 -7.75 4.89 -12.21
N LYS A 200 -7.86 5.78 -11.23
CA LYS A 200 -9.11 5.99 -10.49
C LYS A 200 -10.11 6.83 -11.27
N LEU A 201 -9.66 7.95 -11.83
CA LEU A 201 -10.51 8.91 -12.52
C LEU A 201 -10.93 8.42 -13.90
N GLY A 202 -10.07 7.64 -14.55
CA GLY A 202 -10.12 7.40 -15.99
C GLY A 202 -10.01 8.70 -16.77
N ASP A 203 -10.56 8.71 -17.98
CA ASP A 203 -10.60 9.91 -18.82
C ASP A 203 -11.25 11.09 -18.08
N ILE A 204 -10.47 12.14 -17.80
CA ILE A 204 -10.93 13.30 -17.03
C ILE A 204 -11.93 14.14 -17.84
N ARG A 205 -11.87 14.06 -19.18
CA ARG A 205 -12.69 14.84 -20.10
C ARG A 205 -14.17 14.44 -20.03
N ARG A 206 -14.49 13.31 -19.39
CA ARG A 206 -15.87 12.90 -19.12
C ARG A 206 -16.56 13.76 -18.06
N PHE A 207 -15.80 14.45 -17.22
CA PHE A 207 -16.33 15.32 -16.18
C PHE A 207 -16.57 16.73 -16.74
N GLN A 208 -17.81 17.21 -16.63
CA GLN A 208 -18.20 18.53 -17.13
C GLN A 208 -17.91 19.66 -16.11
N SER A 209 -17.51 19.31 -14.89
CA SER A 209 -17.10 20.28 -13.86
C SER A 209 -16.27 19.64 -12.75
N THR A 210 -15.50 20.45 -12.04
CA THR A 210 -14.73 20.04 -10.85
C THR A 210 -15.61 19.42 -9.77
N ASN A 211 -16.86 19.87 -9.63
CA ASN A 211 -17.83 19.30 -8.69
C ASN A 211 -18.17 17.83 -9.03
N GLN A 212 -18.19 17.46 -10.31
CA GLN A 212 -18.41 16.06 -10.71
C GLN A 212 -17.19 15.18 -10.38
N ILE A 213 -15.98 15.73 -10.49
CA ILE A 213 -14.74 15.08 -10.07
C ILE A 213 -14.77 14.86 -8.56
N ASN A 214 -15.06 15.89 -7.78
CA ASN A 214 -15.18 15.84 -6.32
C ASN A 214 -16.20 14.80 -5.85
N ALA A 215 -17.39 14.79 -6.45
CA ALA A 215 -18.44 13.80 -6.17
C ALA A 215 -18.01 12.36 -6.54
N PHE A 216 -17.24 12.19 -7.62
CA PHE A 216 -16.76 10.88 -8.08
C PHE A 216 -15.62 10.31 -7.21
N ILE A 217 -14.66 11.15 -6.84
CA ILE A 217 -13.58 10.81 -5.93
C ILE A 217 -14.13 10.58 -4.50
N GLY A 218 -15.26 11.21 -4.15
CA GLY A 218 -15.84 11.16 -2.81
C GLY A 218 -15.22 12.17 -1.85
N ILE A 219 -14.74 13.29 -2.40
CA ILE A 219 -14.27 14.49 -1.68
C ILE A 219 -15.36 15.55 -1.88
N ASP A 220 -16.54 15.33 -1.30
CA ASP A 220 -17.55 16.39 -1.23
C ASP A 220 -17.16 17.32 -0.07
N LEU A 221 -16.29 18.29 -0.34
CA LEU A 221 -16.11 19.45 0.53
C LEU A 221 -17.38 20.30 0.39
N ARG A 222 -18.38 20.02 1.23
CA ARG A 222 -19.59 20.84 1.29
C ARG A 222 -19.24 22.24 1.77
N HIS A 223 -19.03 23.16 0.84
CA HIS A 223 -19.13 24.57 1.15
C HIS A 223 -20.63 24.91 1.30
N TYR A 224 -21.10 24.95 2.53
CA TYR A 224 -22.43 25.48 2.86
C TYR A 224 -22.26 26.95 3.22
N GLU A 225 -22.41 27.85 2.25
CA GLU A 225 -22.71 29.24 2.57
C GLU A 225 -24.22 29.42 2.66
N ALA A 226 -24.71 29.50 3.89
CA ALA A 226 -25.98 30.15 4.21
C ALA A 226 -25.88 30.76 5.61
N GLY A 227 -25.62 32.07 5.66
CA GLY A 227 -25.93 32.97 6.78
C GLY A 227 -25.27 32.67 8.13
N ASN A 228 -24.15 33.35 8.42
CA ASN A 228 -23.65 33.71 9.75
C ASN A 228 -23.58 32.61 10.84
N TYR A 229 -23.04 31.42 10.53
CA TYR A 229 -22.57 30.51 11.58
C TYR A 229 -21.36 29.68 11.12
N LEU A 230 -20.23 29.82 11.82
CA LEU A 230 -19.02 29.00 11.62
C LEU A 230 -19.07 27.82 12.60
N ALA A 231 -19.43 26.64 12.12
CA ALA A 231 -19.28 25.38 12.85
C ALA A 231 -18.08 24.58 12.30
N GLN A 232 -17.35 23.89 13.18
CA GLN A 232 -16.22 23.04 12.81
C GLN A 232 -16.66 21.89 11.89
N GLU A 233 -15.97 21.74 10.76
CA GLU A 233 -16.32 20.78 9.72
C GLU A 233 -15.88 19.35 10.06
N HIS A 234 -16.75 18.38 9.81
CA HIS A 234 -16.45 16.95 9.90
C HIS A 234 -16.57 16.29 8.51
N ILE A 235 -15.57 15.47 8.17
CA ILE A 235 -15.58 14.63 6.97
C ILE A 235 -16.77 13.65 7.03
N THR A 236 -17.68 13.74 6.07
CA THR A 236 -18.78 12.77 5.96
C THR A 236 -18.28 11.45 5.37
N LYS A 237 -18.68 10.32 5.98
CA LYS A 237 -18.25 8.95 5.60
C LYS A 237 -18.96 8.40 4.35
N ARG A 238 -19.26 9.23 3.36
CA ARG A 238 -19.86 8.81 2.09
C ARG A 238 -18.88 9.09 0.93
N GLY A 239 -18.51 8.05 0.18
CA GLY A 239 -17.57 8.13 -0.94
C GLY A 239 -16.49 7.04 -0.92
N ASN A 240 -15.67 6.98 -1.97
CA ASN A 240 -14.66 5.94 -2.17
C ASN A 240 -13.56 5.97 -1.08
N PRO A 241 -13.40 4.93 -0.26
CA PRO A 241 -12.39 4.90 0.80
C PRO A 241 -10.95 5.00 0.29
N TYR A 242 -10.68 4.52 -0.93
CA TYR A 242 -9.34 4.52 -1.52
C TYR A 242 -8.89 5.91 -1.95
N ALA A 243 -9.81 6.78 -2.34
CA ALA A 243 -9.49 8.16 -2.71
C ALA A 243 -9.11 9.01 -1.49
N ARG A 244 -9.78 8.79 -0.35
CA ARG A 244 -9.47 9.48 0.91
C ARG A 244 -8.08 9.13 1.44
N LEU A 245 -7.64 7.89 1.24
CA LEU A 245 -6.32 7.44 1.67
C LEU A 245 -5.20 8.18 0.92
N GLU A 246 -5.31 8.31 -0.40
CA GLU A 246 -4.27 8.96 -1.23
C GLU A 246 -4.18 10.48 -0.99
N LEU A 247 -5.29 11.17 -0.72
CA LEU A 247 -5.26 12.61 -0.43
C LEU A 247 -4.62 12.93 0.95
N ASN A 248 -4.85 12.08 1.96
CA ASN A 248 -4.18 12.23 3.27
C ASN A 248 -2.65 12.06 3.18
N PHE A 249 -2.16 11.27 2.21
CA PHE A 249 -0.73 11.19 1.95
C PHE A 249 -0.19 12.45 1.27
N ALA A 250 -1.00 13.17 0.48
CA ALA A 250 -0.59 14.42 -0.17
C ALA A 250 -0.52 15.61 0.81
N THR A 251 -1.36 15.65 1.86
CA THR A 251 -1.44 16.77 2.82
C THR A 251 -0.47 16.69 4.00
N HIS A 252 0.23 15.57 4.19
CA HIS A 252 1.24 15.41 5.27
C HIS A 252 2.69 15.64 4.81
N TYR A 253 2.90 16.08 3.57
CA TYR A 253 4.22 16.42 3.02
C TYR A 253 4.33 17.87 2.50
N SER A 254 3.40 18.74 2.87
CA SER A 254 3.47 20.20 2.67
C SER A 254 4.07 20.91 3.88
#